data_AF-A0A9P4UFH4-F1
#
_entry.id   AF-A0A9P4UFH4-F1
#
_cell.length_a   1.000
_cell.length_b   1.000
_cell.length_c   1.000
_cell.angle_alpha   90.00
_cell.angle_beta   90.00
_cell.angle_gamma   90.00
#
_symmetry.space_group_name_H-M   'P 1'
#
loop_
_entity.id
_entity.type
_entity.pdbx_description
1 polymer ?
#
loop_
_entity_poly.entity_id
_entity_poly.type
_entity_poly.pdbx_seq_one_letter_code
_entity_poly.pdbx_strand_id
1 'polypeptide(L)'
;MLPPVDNSTLERNPNFDVLYKDLCARKLNPDGSTRDTKKQRLHGEIRQSLTTYRTNLHTSQILTRTLSTLPSRSPTLPQDLHSPIDLVTAQLTGQIPPSDRDILAADTQFFLSNIDIISSALSDQLATTATLLCKIADSKATTPIDELRLKAEEIRSAATLDLPKELAASKVHLANSAHTLLTLHLSLLQTSILILERTQHGALARATSTHADHIAARATLLSLQAKIHTHAHPPPAEFVRALRNFRTEQGSSEARLKDREGLARRTLELYGRAGERGMRDLAGRKEVLLGEIRRVEGEIEGLERGV
;
A
#
# COMPACT_ATOMS: atom_id res chain seq x y z
N MET A 1 -4.51 15.13 -22.31
CA MET A 1 -3.38 15.87 -21.68
C MET A 1 -2.08 15.35 -22.24
N LEU A 2 -1.21 16.23 -22.73
CA LEU A 2 0.19 15.86 -22.94
C LEU A 2 0.81 15.64 -21.55
N PRO A 3 1.51 14.52 -21.31
CA PRO A 3 2.13 14.27 -20.02
C PRO A 3 3.14 15.40 -19.71
N PRO A 4 3.30 15.77 -18.43
CA PRO A 4 4.34 16.70 -18.02
C PRO A 4 5.70 16.12 -18.40
N VAL A 5 6.49 16.90 -19.14
CA VAL A 5 7.84 16.52 -19.58
C VAL A 5 8.85 17.01 -18.54
N ASP A 6 9.87 16.21 -18.26
CA ASP A 6 10.89 16.54 -17.27
C ASP A 6 11.69 17.78 -17.70
N ASN A 7 11.94 18.70 -16.76
CA ASN A 7 12.60 19.98 -17.04
C ASN A 7 14.01 19.78 -17.62
N SER A 8 14.70 18.72 -17.19
CA SER A 8 16.03 18.34 -17.72
C SER A 8 16.00 18.05 -19.23
N THR A 9 14.89 17.51 -19.74
CA THR A 9 14.72 17.18 -21.16
C THR A 9 14.27 18.38 -22.00
N LEU A 10 13.57 19.34 -21.40
CA LEU A 10 13.20 20.62 -22.02
C LEU A 10 14.45 21.52 -22.16
N GLU A 11 15.30 21.57 -21.14
CA GLU A 11 16.57 22.32 -21.18
C GLU A 11 17.54 21.75 -22.23
N ARG A 12 17.56 20.42 -22.39
CA ARG A 12 18.44 19.75 -23.37
C ARG A 12 18.00 19.94 -24.82
N ASN A 13 16.73 20.28 -25.07
CA ASN A 13 16.15 20.46 -26.42
C ASN A 13 15.28 21.74 -26.48
N PRO A 14 15.89 22.92 -26.69
CA PRO A 14 15.18 24.21 -26.65
C PRO A 14 14.09 24.34 -27.74
N ASN A 15 14.30 23.74 -28.91
CA ASN A 15 13.29 23.72 -29.98
C ASN A 15 12.03 22.93 -29.56
N PHE A 16 12.21 21.86 -28.79
CA PHE A 16 11.11 21.05 -28.27
C PHE A 16 10.36 21.79 -27.15
N ASP A 17 11.06 22.53 -26.29
CA ASP A 17 10.44 23.38 -25.26
C ASP A 17 9.54 24.46 -25.88
N VAL A 18 10.00 25.13 -26.93
CA VAL A 18 9.17 26.12 -27.67
C VAL A 18 7.93 25.46 -28.27
N LEU A 19 8.07 24.29 -28.89
CA LEU A 19 6.95 23.54 -29.45
C LEU A 19 5.97 23.07 -28.37
N TYR A 20 6.47 22.53 -27.27
CA TYR A 20 5.66 22.05 -26.14
C TYR A 20 4.87 23.20 -25.53
N LYS A 21 5.50 24.37 -25.34
CA LYS A 21 4.84 25.60 -24.90
C LYS A 21 3.80 26.09 -25.91
N ASP A 22 4.08 26.12 -27.22
CA ASP A 22 3.11 26.54 -28.24
C ASP A 22 1.91 25.58 -28.34
N LEU A 23 2.15 24.28 -28.21
CA LEU A 23 1.10 23.26 -28.19
C LEU A 23 0.20 23.41 -26.96
N CYS A 24 0.77 23.53 -25.77
CA CYS A 24 0.03 23.66 -24.51
C CYS A 24 -0.65 25.04 -24.36
N ALA A 25 -0.03 26.11 -24.87
CA ALA A 25 -0.54 27.47 -24.70
C ALA A 25 -1.46 27.92 -25.83
N ARG A 26 -1.21 27.57 -27.10
CA ARG A 26 -1.90 28.18 -28.25
C ARG A 26 -2.72 27.21 -29.08
N LYS A 27 -2.30 25.94 -29.21
CA LYS A 27 -2.91 25.01 -30.17
C LYS A 27 -3.87 24.01 -29.55
N LEU A 28 -3.64 23.58 -28.32
CA LEU A 28 -4.42 22.53 -27.67
C LEU A 28 -5.07 23.05 -26.38
N ASN A 29 -6.25 22.53 -26.09
CA ASN A 29 -6.91 22.63 -24.81
C ASN A 29 -6.35 21.57 -23.85
N PRO A 30 -6.61 21.70 -22.53
CA PRO A 30 -6.17 20.73 -21.52
C PRO A 30 -6.63 19.28 -21.84
N ASP A 31 -7.81 19.12 -22.41
CA ASP A 31 -8.39 17.84 -22.84
C ASP A 31 -7.72 17.23 -24.09
N GLY A 32 -6.81 17.95 -24.75
CA GLY A 32 -6.14 17.54 -25.99
C GLY A 32 -6.90 17.90 -27.27
N SER A 33 -8.04 18.61 -27.16
CA SER A 33 -8.75 19.14 -28.33
C SER A 33 -8.03 20.39 -28.90
N THR A 34 -8.21 20.69 -30.19
CA THR A 34 -7.62 21.89 -30.81
C THR A 34 -8.33 23.16 -30.34
N ARG A 35 -7.62 24.28 -30.14
CA ARG A 35 -8.20 25.61 -29.86
C ARG A 35 -8.77 26.31 -31.11
N ASP A 36 -8.60 25.73 -32.30
CA ASP A 36 -9.15 26.26 -33.55
C ASP A 36 -10.68 26.07 -33.58
N THR A 37 -11.41 27.17 -33.43
CA THR A 37 -12.88 27.17 -33.31
C THR A 37 -13.58 26.61 -34.56
N LYS A 38 -13.01 26.77 -35.75
CA LYS A 38 -13.58 26.22 -37.00
C LYS A 38 -13.45 24.70 -37.02
N LYS A 39 -12.27 24.18 -36.66
CA LYS A 39 -12.03 22.74 -36.56
C LYS A 39 -12.84 22.12 -35.43
N GLN A 40 -12.97 22.80 -34.29
CA GLN A 40 -13.83 22.35 -33.20
C GLN A 40 -15.29 22.21 -33.64
N ARG A 41 -15.84 23.17 -34.40
CA ARG A 41 -17.21 23.09 -34.93
C ARG A 41 -17.39 21.90 -35.87
N LEU A 42 -16.50 21.71 -36.84
CA LEU A 42 -16.52 20.55 -37.74
C LEU A 42 -16.44 19.22 -36.96
N HIS A 43 -15.55 19.13 -35.96
CA HIS A 43 -15.49 17.95 -35.10
C HIS A 43 -16.74 17.77 -34.25
N GLY A 44 -17.39 18.85 -33.82
CA GLY A 44 -18.68 18.83 -33.11
C GLY A 44 -19.79 18.26 -33.99
N GLU A 45 -19.92 18.76 -35.22
CA GLU A 45 -20.90 18.28 -36.21
C GLU A 45 -20.68 16.80 -36.54
N ILE A 46 -19.42 16.38 -36.75
CA ILE A 46 -19.08 14.98 -36.99
C ILE A 46 -19.40 14.11 -35.78
N ARG A 47 -19.15 14.59 -34.55
CA ARG A 47 -19.51 13.85 -33.34
C ARG A 47 -21.02 13.71 -33.21
N GLN A 48 -21.76 14.78 -33.49
CA GLN A 48 -23.22 14.76 -33.44
C GLN A 48 -23.79 13.79 -34.48
N SER A 49 -23.35 13.87 -35.74
CA SER A 49 -23.80 12.95 -36.78
C SER A 49 -23.44 11.51 -36.45
N LEU A 50 -22.22 11.27 -35.95
CA LEU A 50 -21.79 9.95 -35.49
C LEU A 50 -22.66 9.45 -34.33
N THR A 51 -23.03 10.29 -33.36
CA THR A 51 -23.96 9.87 -32.30
C THR A 51 -25.32 9.51 -32.88
N THR A 52 -25.86 10.28 -33.81
CA THR A 52 -27.14 9.97 -34.48
C THR A 52 -27.07 8.67 -35.28
N TYR A 53 -26.00 8.43 -36.05
CA TYR A 53 -25.84 7.18 -36.79
C TYR A 53 -25.70 5.98 -35.84
N ARG A 54 -24.96 6.14 -34.73
CA ARG A 54 -24.83 5.08 -33.72
C ARG A 54 -26.15 4.80 -33.02
N THR A 55 -26.90 5.82 -32.62
CA THR A 55 -28.21 5.62 -31.99
C THR A 55 -29.14 4.90 -32.96
N ASN A 56 -29.20 5.34 -34.22
CA ASN A 56 -30.04 4.71 -35.24
C ASN A 56 -29.65 3.25 -35.49
N LEU A 57 -28.35 2.99 -35.65
CA LEU A 57 -27.83 1.63 -35.83
C LEU A 57 -28.17 0.74 -34.64
N HIS A 58 -27.94 1.20 -33.41
CA HIS A 58 -28.22 0.40 -32.23
C HIS A 58 -29.72 0.21 -32.01
N THR A 59 -30.56 1.21 -32.27
CA THR A 59 -32.02 1.05 -32.22
C THR A 59 -32.50 0.01 -33.22
N SER A 60 -32.02 0.06 -34.47
CA SER A 60 -32.39 -0.93 -35.48
C SER A 60 -31.91 -2.32 -35.09
N GLN A 61 -30.67 -2.46 -34.62
CA GLN A 61 -30.13 -3.76 -34.19
C GLN A 61 -30.88 -4.35 -32.99
N ILE A 62 -31.24 -3.52 -32.00
CA ILE A 62 -32.02 -3.96 -30.84
C ILE A 62 -33.39 -4.45 -31.31
N LEU A 63 -34.09 -3.70 -32.15
CA LEU A 63 -35.39 -4.08 -32.68
C LEU A 63 -35.34 -5.36 -33.52
N THR A 64 -34.36 -5.48 -34.43
CA THR A 64 -34.20 -6.70 -35.24
C THR A 64 -33.88 -7.91 -34.38
N ARG A 65 -33.04 -7.75 -33.35
CA ARG A 65 -32.68 -8.83 -32.43
C ARG A 65 -33.82 -9.22 -31.50
N THR A 66 -34.61 -8.26 -31.04
CA THR A 66 -35.78 -8.57 -30.22
C THR A 66 -36.83 -9.29 -31.06
N LEU A 67 -37.10 -8.82 -32.29
CA LEU A 67 -37.98 -9.50 -33.24
C LEU A 67 -37.54 -10.93 -33.52
N SER A 68 -36.24 -11.18 -33.76
CA SER A 68 -35.76 -12.55 -34.02
C SER A 68 -35.86 -13.49 -32.81
N THR A 69 -35.99 -12.95 -31.60
CA THR A 69 -36.13 -13.75 -30.38
C THR A 69 -37.57 -13.80 -29.85
N LEU A 70 -38.45 -12.96 -30.41
CA LEU A 70 -39.84 -12.80 -29.97
C LEU A 70 -40.61 -14.13 -30.01
N PRO A 71 -40.59 -14.92 -31.11
CA PRO A 71 -41.34 -16.19 -31.20
C PRO A 71 -40.96 -17.22 -30.13
N SER A 72 -39.74 -17.13 -29.58
CA SER A 72 -39.23 -18.04 -28.55
C SER A 72 -39.46 -17.57 -27.11
N ARG A 73 -39.73 -16.28 -26.90
CA ARG A 73 -39.72 -15.65 -25.57
C ARG A 73 -41.06 -15.08 -25.14
N SER A 74 -41.94 -14.74 -26.08
CA SER A 74 -43.27 -14.21 -25.75
C SER A 74 -44.31 -15.34 -25.66
N PRO A 75 -44.89 -15.62 -24.49
CA PRO A 75 -46.01 -16.56 -24.36
C PRO A 75 -47.34 -15.98 -24.86
N THR A 76 -47.41 -14.67 -25.09
CA THR A 76 -48.61 -13.92 -25.48
C THR A 76 -48.81 -13.85 -27.00
N LEU A 77 -47.84 -14.30 -27.78
CA LEU A 77 -47.87 -14.21 -29.24
C LEU A 77 -48.59 -15.41 -29.86
N PRO A 78 -49.58 -15.19 -30.76
CA PRO A 78 -50.19 -16.25 -31.55
C PRO A 78 -49.16 -17.03 -32.38
N GLN A 79 -49.27 -18.36 -32.37
CA GLN A 79 -48.35 -19.25 -33.09
C GLN A 79 -48.32 -19.00 -34.60
N ASP A 80 -49.42 -18.53 -35.18
CA ASP A 80 -49.55 -18.19 -36.61
C ASP A 80 -48.64 -17.02 -37.02
N LEU A 81 -48.24 -16.16 -36.08
CA LEU A 81 -47.36 -15.02 -36.35
C LEU A 81 -45.87 -15.37 -36.28
N HIS A 82 -45.51 -16.57 -35.78
CA HIS A 82 -44.10 -16.94 -35.58
C HIS A 82 -43.35 -17.04 -36.92
N SER A 83 -43.91 -17.76 -37.90
CA SER A 83 -43.30 -17.94 -39.21
C SER A 83 -43.19 -16.62 -40.01
N PRO A 84 -44.22 -15.76 -40.08
CA PRO A 84 -44.10 -14.43 -40.68
C PRO A 84 -43.03 -13.55 -40.04
N ILE A 85 -42.88 -13.58 -38.70
CA ILE A 85 -41.86 -12.80 -37.98
C ILE A 85 -40.44 -13.31 -38.33
N ASP A 86 -40.24 -14.62 -38.38
CA ASP A 86 -38.94 -15.21 -38.73
C ASP A 86 -38.56 -14.88 -40.18
N LEU A 87 -39.52 -14.92 -41.11
CA LEU A 87 -39.28 -14.57 -42.51
C LEU A 87 -38.95 -13.08 -42.68
N VAL A 88 -39.70 -12.18 -42.04
CA VAL A 88 -39.44 -10.74 -42.10
C VAL A 88 -38.11 -10.38 -41.42
N THR A 89 -37.75 -11.03 -40.31
CA THR A 89 -36.44 -10.80 -39.67
C THR A 89 -35.28 -11.33 -40.53
N ALA A 90 -35.43 -12.47 -41.20
CA ALA A 90 -34.47 -12.98 -42.17
C ALA A 90 -34.30 -12.03 -43.37
N GLN A 91 -35.39 -11.38 -43.83
CA GLN A 91 -35.31 -10.35 -44.87
C GLN A 91 -34.55 -9.10 -44.38
N LEU A 92 -34.86 -8.61 -43.17
CA LEU A 92 -34.23 -7.43 -42.58
C LEU A 92 -32.74 -7.63 -42.27
N THR A 93 -32.33 -8.85 -41.97
CA THR A 93 -30.93 -9.22 -41.76
C THR A 93 -30.17 -9.53 -43.05
N GLY A 94 -30.85 -9.51 -44.21
CA GLY A 94 -30.25 -9.74 -45.52
C GLY A 94 -29.94 -11.20 -45.82
N GLN A 95 -30.56 -12.15 -45.11
CA GLN A 95 -30.38 -13.59 -45.35
C GLN A 95 -31.15 -14.09 -46.59
N ILE A 96 -32.14 -13.31 -47.04
CA ILE A 96 -32.98 -13.65 -48.20
C ILE A 96 -32.55 -12.78 -49.40
N PRO A 97 -32.25 -13.40 -50.56
CA PRO A 97 -31.87 -12.67 -51.76
C PRO A 97 -33.02 -11.81 -52.29
N PRO A 98 -32.73 -10.71 -53.02
CA PRO A 98 -33.75 -9.76 -53.47
C PRO A 98 -34.76 -10.36 -54.45
N SER A 99 -34.41 -11.45 -55.14
CA SER A 99 -35.27 -12.17 -56.08
C SER A 99 -36.47 -12.87 -55.43
N ASP A 100 -36.35 -13.25 -54.16
CA ASP A 100 -37.38 -14.01 -53.44
C ASP A 100 -38.32 -13.10 -52.63
N ARG A 101 -38.08 -11.78 -52.66
CA ARG A 101 -38.86 -10.78 -51.91
C ARG A 101 -40.30 -10.66 -52.40
N ASP A 102 -40.51 -10.80 -53.70
CA ASP A 102 -41.84 -10.70 -54.31
C ASP A 102 -42.73 -11.88 -53.90
N ILE A 103 -42.13 -13.06 -53.67
CA ILE A 103 -42.83 -14.27 -53.23
C ILE A 103 -43.30 -14.13 -51.78
N LEU A 104 -42.52 -13.44 -50.94
CA LEU A 104 -42.78 -13.24 -49.51
C LEU A 104 -43.62 -11.99 -49.23
N ALA A 105 -44.16 -11.33 -50.26
CA ALA A 105 -44.99 -10.13 -50.11
C ALA A 105 -46.26 -10.40 -49.29
N ALA A 106 -46.86 -11.59 -49.42
CA ALA A 106 -48.04 -12.00 -48.67
C ALA A 106 -47.77 -12.10 -47.16
N ASP A 107 -46.66 -12.75 -46.77
CA ASP A 107 -46.25 -12.88 -45.36
C ASP A 107 -45.87 -11.53 -44.75
N THR A 108 -45.27 -10.65 -45.57
CA THR A 108 -44.95 -9.27 -45.18
C THR A 108 -46.24 -8.48 -44.93
N GLN A 109 -47.25 -8.62 -45.78
CA GLN A 109 -48.54 -7.96 -45.60
C GLN A 109 -49.31 -8.49 -44.38
N PHE A 110 -49.22 -9.80 -44.11
CA PHE A 110 -49.79 -10.40 -42.91
C PHE A 110 -49.08 -9.93 -41.63
N PHE A 111 -47.75 -9.79 -41.65
CA PHE A 111 -46.96 -9.18 -40.58
C PHE A 111 -47.40 -7.72 -40.33
N LEU A 112 -47.52 -6.91 -41.38
CA LEU A 112 -47.93 -5.51 -41.28
C LEU A 112 -49.38 -5.36 -40.76
N SER A 113 -50.26 -6.28 -41.12
CA SER A 113 -51.66 -6.27 -40.66
C SER A 113 -51.78 -6.59 -39.17
N ASN A 114 -50.81 -7.29 -38.59
CA ASN A 114 -50.78 -7.68 -37.17
C ASN A 114 -49.71 -6.92 -36.36
N ILE A 115 -49.25 -5.77 -36.87
CA ILE A 115 -48.14 -5.03 -36.27
C ILE A 115 -48.45 -4.54 -34.85
N ASP A 116 -49.72 -4.29 -34.52
CA ASP A 116 -50.14 -3.84 -33.18
C ASP A 116 -49.90 -4.93 -32.11
N ILE A 117 -50.22 -6.19 -32.45
CA ILE A 117 -49.97 -7.34 -31.57
C ILE A 117 -48.47 -7.59 -31.44
N ILE A 118 -47.71 -7.47 -32.53
CA ILE A 118 -46.26 -7.68 -32.53
C ILE A 118 -45.56 -6.57 -31.73
N SER A 119 -45.98 -5.32 -31.90
CA SER A 119 -45.39 -4.17 -31.21
C SER A 119 -45.70 -4.16 -29.72
N SER A 120 -46.89 -4.58 -29.28
CA SER A 120 -47.20 -4.77 -27.86
C SER A 120 -46.34 -5.87 -27.24
N ALA A 121 -46.26 -7.05 -27.86
CA ALA A 121 -45.40 -8.14 -27.40
C ALA A 121 -43.91 -7.75 -27.38
N LEU A 122 -43.44 -6.98 -28.37
CA LEU A 122 -42.08 -6.47 -28.42
C LEU A 122 -41.82 -5.45 -27.31
N SER A 123 -42.79 -4.59 -27.00
CA SER A 123 -42.70 -3.61 -25.91
C SER A 123 -42.63 -4.30 -24.55
N ASP A 124 -43.42 -5.34 -24.32
CA ASP A 124 -43.36 -6.16 -23.11
C ASP A 124 -42.01 -6.88 -22.98
N GLN A 125 -41.49 -7.43 -24.08
CA GLN A 125 -40.18 -8.07 -24.10
C GLN A 125 -39.05 -7.06 -23.85
N LEU A 126 -39.15 -5.84 -24.39
CA LEU A 126 -38.19 -4.77 -24.10
C LEU A 126 -38.27 -4.34 -22.64
N ALA A 127 -39.47 -4.17 -22.08
CA ALA A 127 -39.67 -3.82 -20.68
C ALA A 127 -39.07 -4.89 -19.75
N THR A 128 -39.31 -6.18 -20.02
CA THR A 128 -38.70 -7.27 -19.24
C THR A 128 -37.17 -7.25 -19.35
N THR A 129 -36.59 -7.06 -20.55
CA THR A 129 -35.13 -6.94 -20.68
C THR A 129 -34.57 -5.73 -19.93
N ALA A 130 -35.26 -4.57 -19.96
CA ALA A 130 -34.87 -3.39 -19.21
C ALA A 130 -34.87 -3.66 -17.69
N THR A 131 -35.90 -4.33 -17.17
CA THR A 131 -35.94 -4.70 -15.74
C THR A 131 -34.83 -5.67 -15.35
N LEU A 132 -34.48 -6.62 -16.23
CA LEU A 132 -33.35 -7.52 -16.01
C LEU A 132 -32.01 -6.76 -16.02
N LEU A 133 -31.85 -5.79 -16.93
CA LEU A 133 -30.66 -4.94 -16.96
C LEU A 133 -30.54 -4.07 -15.70
N CYS A 134 -31.65 -3.53 -15.17
CA CYS A 134 -31.65 -2.82 -13.89
C CYS A 134 -31.22 -3.74 -12.73
N LYS A 135 -31.66 -5.00 -12.71
CA LYS A 135 -31.22 -6.00 -11.71
C LYS A 135 -29.74 -6.37 -11.85
N ILE A 136 -29.20 -6.40 -13.07
CA ILE A 136 -27.78 -6.68 -13.32
C ILE A 136 -26.92 -5.48 -12.91
N ALA A 137 -27.39 -4.26 -13.20
CA ALA A 137 -26.69 -3.03 -12.84
C ALA A 137 -26.52 -2.91 -11.33
N ASP A 138 -27.58 -3.20 -10.55
CA ASP A 138 -27.52 -3.28 -9.10
C ASP A 138 -28.39 -4.43 -8.58
N SER A 139 -27.74 -5.46 -8.03
CA SER A 139 -28.44 -6.61 -7.47
C SER A 139 -29.19 -6.32 -6.17
N LYS A 140 -28.89 -5.19 -5.51
CA LYS A 140 -29.42 -4.82 -4.18
C LYS A 140 -30.56 -3.81 -4.22
N ALA A 141 -30.61 -2.94 -5.23
CA ALA A 141 -31.64 -1.92 -5.37
C ALA A 141 -32.00 -1.81 -6.85
N THR A 142 -33.22 -2.22 -7.21
CA THR A 142 -33.72 -2.08 -8.58
C THR A 142 -33.78 -0.60 -8.93
N THR A 143 -32.93 -0.21 -9.88
CA THR A 143 -32.84 1.16 -10.37
C THR A 143 -33.99 1.45 -11.33
N PRO A 144 -34.55 2.66 -11.32
CA PRO A 144 -35.50 3.06 -12.35
C PRO A 144 -34.80 3.04 -13.72
N ILE A 145 -35.58 2.77 -14.78
CA ILE A 145 -35.06 2.63 -16.15
C ILE A 145 -34.37 3.92 -16.62
N ASP A 146 -34.87 5.08 -16.20
CA ASP A 146 -34.35 6.39 -16.59
C ASP A 146 -32.92 6.65 -16.07
N GLU A 147 -32.56 6.05 -14.92
CA GLU A 147 -31.23 6.20 -14.32
C GLU A 147 -30.21 5.17 -14.82
N LEU A 148 -30.66 4.16 -15.58
CA LEU A 148 -29.78 3.09 -16.09
C LEU A 148 -28.63 3.65 -16.93
N ARG A 149 -28.91 4.70 -17.72
CA ARG A 149 -27.89 5.37 -18.53
C ARG A 149 -26.80 6.03 -17.67
N LEU A 150 -27.20 6.75 -16.63
CA LEU A 150 -26.25 7.44 -15.75
C LEU A 150 -25.35 6.42 -15.05
N LYS A 151 -25.94 5.35 -14.51
CA LYS A 151 -25.17 4.26 -13.89
C LYS A 151 -24.25 3.53 -14.86
N ALA A 152 -24.69 3.30 -16.09
CA ALA A 152 -23.83 2.72 -17.12
C ALA A 152 -22.64 3.64 -17.44
N GLU A 153 -22.87 4.96 -17.49
CA GLU A 153 -21.80 5.94 -17.67
C GLU A 153 -20.84 5.98 -16.47
N GLU A 154 -21.34 5.87 -15.24
CA GLU A 154 -20.55 5.78 -14.00
C GLU A 154 -19.71 4.51 -13.93
N ILE A 155 -20.30 3.34 -14.21
CA ILE A 155 -19.55 2.06 -14.24
C ILE A 155 -18.46 2.13 -15.31
N ARG A 156 -18.78 2.70 -16.47
CA ARG A 156 -17.80 2.89 -17.55
C ARG A 156 -16.69 3.85 -17.14
N SER A 157 -16.99 4.99 -16.50
CA SER A 157 -15.96 5.93 -16.05
C SER A 157 -15.09 5.31 -14.95
N ALA A 158 -15.70 4.61 -13.99
CA ALA A 158 -15.00 3.92 -12.92
C ALA A 158 -14.03 2.87 -13.50
N ALA A 159 -14.48 2.06 -14.45
CA ALA A 159 -13.66 1.01 -15.07
C ALA A 159 -12.57 1.55 -16.01
N THR A 160 -12.83 2.63 -16.75
CA THR A 160 -11.92 3.11 -17.81
C THR A 160 -10.99 4.23 -17.37
N LEU A 161 -11.38 5.05 -16.40
CA LEU A 161 -10.63 6.21 -15.96
C LEU A 161 -10.12 6.06 -14.54
N ASP A 162 -11.00 5.75 -13.58
CA ASP A 162 -10.65 5.84 -12.16
C ASP A 162 -9.82 4.64 -11.71
N LEU A 163 -10.27 3.41 -12.02
CA LEU A 163 -9.55 2.19 -11.68
C LEU A 163 -8.13 2.15 -12.29
N PRO A 164 -7.91 2.48 -13.57
CA PRO A 164 -6.55 2.50 -14.13
C PRO A 164 -5.66 3.58 -13.50
N LYS A 165 -6.21 4.75 -13.14
CA LYS A 165 -5.46 5.81 -12.46
C LYS A 165 -5.06 5.38 -11.04
N GLU A 166 -5.99 4.82 -10.28
CA GLU A 166 -5.73 4.32 -8.93
C GLU A 166 -4.72 3.15 -8.95
N LEU A 167 -4.86 2.25 -9.92
CA LEU A 167 -3.90 1.17 -10.13
C LEU A 167 -2.51 1.71 -10.50
N ALA A 168 -2.43 2.75 -11.33
CA ALA A 168 -1.15 3.39 -11.65
C ALA A 168 -0.52 4.05 -10.42
N ALA A 169 -1.32 4.77 -9.62
CA ALA A 169 -0.87 5.42 -8.39
C ALA A 169 -0.36 4.40 -7.35
N SER A 170 -1.11 3.29 -7.15
CA SER A 170 -0.71 2.22 -6.24
C SER A 170 0.56 1.50 -6.70
N LYS A 171 0.75 1.29 -8.01
CA LYS A 171 2.00 0.76 -8.57
C LYS A 171 3.20 1.68 -8.30
N VAL A 172 3.03 2.99 -8.47
CA VAL A 172 4.09 3.97 -8.16
C VAL A 172 4.41 3.95 -6.67
N HIS A 173 3.39 3.94 -5.81
CA HIS A 173 3.58 3.83 -4.37
C HIS A 173 4.34 2.56 -3.98
N LEU A 174 3.97 1.40 -4.53
CA LEU A 174 4.64 0.13 -4.30
C LEU A 174 6.11 0.16 -4.74
N ALA A 175 6.40 0.72 -5.92
CA ALA A 175 7.76 0.85 -6.42
C ALA A 175 8.63 1.73 -5.48
N ASN A 176 8.06 2.85 -4.99
CA ASN A 176 8.74 3.72 -4.04
C ASN A 176 8.99 3.01 -2.70
N SER A 177 8.01 2.28 -2.17
CA SER A 177 8.18 1.49 -0.94
C SER A 177 9.22 0.37 -1.10
N ALA A 178 9.26 -0.29 -2.26
CA ALA A 178 10.29 -1.28 -2.55
C ALA A 178 11.69 -0.65 -2.62
N HIS A 179 11.80 0.52 -3.24
CA HIS A 179 13.05 1.27 -3.30
C HIS A 179 13.55 1.70 -1.92
N THR A 180 12.67 2.20 -1.05
CA THR A 180 13.04 2.56 0.32
C THR A 180 13.47 1.34 1.13
N LEU A 181 12.76 0.22 1.01
CA LEU A 181 13.14 -1.04 1.66
C LEU A 181 14.52 -1.50 1.21
N LEU A 182 14.79 -1.54 -0.11
CA LEU A 182 16.09 -1.94 -0.65
C LEU A 182 17.22 -1.01 -0.17
N THR A 183 16.95 0.30 -0.10
CA THR A 183 17.92 1.28 0.39
C THR A 183 18.22 1.08 1.88
N LEU A 184 17.19 0.83 2.69
CA LEU A 184 17.35 0.51 4.11
C LEU A 184 18.06 -0.83 4.32
N HIS A 185 17.79 -1.83 3.47
CA HIS A 185 18.47 -3.11 3.54
C HIS A 185 19.96 -2.97 3.21
N LEU A 186 20.29 -2.16 2.20
CA LEU A 186 21.66 -1.85 1.83
C LEU A 186 22.39 -1.15 2.98
N SER A 187 21.77 -0.15 3.62
CA SER A 187 22.40 0.55 4.75
C SER A 187 22.56 -0.35 5.98
N LEU A 188 21.61 -1.25 6.24
CA LEU A 188 21.72 -2.27 7.29
C LEU A 188 22.89 -3.22 7.00
N LEU A 189 23.01 -3.73 5.77
CA LEU A 189 24.12 -4.62 5.41
C LEU A 189 25.47 -3.90 5.53
N GLN A 190 25.57 -2.66 5.06
CA GLN A 190 26.79 -1.85 5.21
C GLN A 190 27.17 -1.66 6.68
N THR A 191 26.21 -1.27 7.53
CA THR A 191 26.48 -1.07 8.97
C THR A 191 26.84 -2.38 9.66
N SER A 192 26.18 -3.49 9.31
CA SER A 192 26.52 -4.83 9.81
C SER A 192 27.96 -5.24 9.45
N ILE A 193 28.35 -5.05 8.18
CA ILE A 193 29.71 -5.32 7.70
C ILE A 193 30.72 -4.46 8.47
N LEU A 194 30.48 -3.15 8.60
CA LEU A 194 31.36 -2.24 9.35
C LEU A 194 31.49 -2.64 10.83
N ILE A 195 30.41 -3.11 11.46
CA ILE A 195 30.45 -3.59 12.84
C ILE A 195 31.29 -4.87 12.94
N LEU A 196 31.10 -5.84 12.05
CA LEU A 196 31.90 -7.07 12.01
C LEU A 196 33.38 -6.79 11.76
N GLU A 197 33.67 -5.90 10.81
CA GLU A 197 35.02 -5.42 10.54
C GLU A 197 35.62 -4.73 11.75
N ARG A 198 34.88 -3.93 12.52
CA ARG A 198 35.44 -3.22 13.68
C ARG A 198 35.60 -4.12 14.91
N THR A 199 34.69 -5.06 15.13
CA THR A 199 34.58 -5.81 16.40
C THR A 199 35.23 -7.19 16.36
N GLN A 200 35.18 -7.90 15.23
CA GLN A 200 35.71 -9.26 15.12
C GLN A 200 36.98 -9.32 14.29
N HIS A 201 37.01 -8.60 13.16
CA HIS A 201 38.09 -8.74 12.20
C HIS A 201 39.08 -7.57 12.17
N GLY A 202 38.82 -6.54 12.98
CA GLY A 202 39.48 -5.24 12.89
C GLY A 202 40.82 -5.17 13.61
N ALA A 203 41.63 -4.18 13.24
CA ALA A 203 42.91 -3.93 13.86
C ALA A 203 42.82 -3.73 15.38
N LEU A 204 41.74 -3.10 15.86
CA LEU A 204 41.52 -2.89 17.30
C LEU A 204 41.23 -4.21 18.03
N ALA A 205 40.37 -5.07 17.48
CA ALA A 205 40.08 -6.39 18.05
C ALA A 205 41.33 -7.30 18.06
N ARG A 206 42.13 -7.25 16.99
CA ARG A 206 43.43 -7.95 16.94
C ARG A 206 44.44 -7.38 17.93
N ALA A 207 44.50 -6.06 18.09
CA ALA A 207 45.37 -5.40 19.05
C ALA A 207 45.00 -5.73 20.50
N THR A 208 43.70 -5.76 20.85
CA THR A 208 43.26 -6.16 22.19
C THR A 208 43.52 -7.63 22.46
N SER A 209 43.29 -8.52 21.48
CA SER A 209 43.63 -9.94 21.59
C SER A 209 45.13 -10.14 21.83
N THR A 210 45.97 -9.58 20.97
CA THR A 210 47.44 -9.69 21.09
C THR A 210 47.97 -9.07 22.38
N HIS A 211 47.35 -7.97 22.86
CA HIS A 211 47.68 -7.37 24.15
C HIS A 211 47.30 -8.28 25.33
N ALA A 212 46.13 -8.91 25.28
CA ALA A 212 45.71 -9.88 26.28
C ALA A 212 46.66 -11.09 26.32
N ASP A 213 47.03 -11.63 25.15
CA ASP A 213 47.98 -12.73 25.03
C ASP A 213 49.35 -12.36 25.58
N HIS A 214 49.82 -11.13 25.32
CA HIS A 214 51.07 -10.62 25.86
C HIS A 214 51.03 -10.49 27.39
N ILE A 215 49.95 -9.96 27.96
CA ILE A 215 49.78 -9.87 29.42
C ILE A 215 49.74 -11.28 30.04
N ALA A 216 49.05 -12.22 29.41
CA ALA A 216 49.01 -13.61 29.85
C ALA A 216 50.41 -14.25 29.85
N ALA A 217 51.18 -14.09 28.76
CA ALA A 217 52.56 -14.56 28.67
C ALA A 217 53.48 -13.90 29.71
N ARG A 218 53.28 -12.62 30.01
CA ARG A 218 54.02 -11.92 31.06
C ARG A 218 53.66 -12.44 32.45
N ALA A 219 52.38 -12.72 32.70
CA ALA A 219 51.93 -13.29 33.97
C ALA A 219 52.47 -14.71 34.20
N THR A 220 52.52 -15.54 33.16
CA THR A 220 53.13 -16.88 33.25
C THR A 220 54.63 -16.79 33.49
N LEU A 221 55.33 -15.89 32.81
CA LEU A 221 56.75 -15.61 33.04
C LEU A 221 57.00 -15.17 34.48
N LEU A 222 56.25 -14.19 34.99
CA LEU A 222 56.38 -13.72 36.37
C LEU A 222 56.07 -14.82 37.39
N SER A 223 55.08 -15.68 37.10
CA SER A 223 54.77 -16.85 37.93
C SER A 223 55.92 -17.85 37.97
N LEU A 224 56.55 -18.13 36.83
CA LEU A 224 57.74 -18.99 36.77
C LEU A 224 58.94 -18.36 37.47
N GLN A 225 59.18 -17.07 37.29
CA GLN A 225 60.22 -16.34 38.02
C GLN A 225 59.97 -16.37 39.52
N ALA A 226 58.74 -16.14 39.98
CA ALA A 226 58.37 -16.23 41.38
C ALA A 226 58.63 -17.64 41.94
N LYS A 227 58.28 -18.70 41.19
CA LYS A 227 58.60 -20.09 41.57
C LYS A 227 60.10 -20.31 41.70
N ILE A 228 60.90 -19.89 40.71
CA ILE A 228 62.36 -19.99 40.75
C ILE A 228 62.91 -19.24 41.97
N HIS A 229 62.44 -18.02 42.22
CA HIS A 229 62.84 -17.24 43.40
C HIS A 229 62.49 -17.93 44.71
N THR A 230 61.30 -18.55 44.83
CA THR A 230 60.95 -19.31 46.05
C THR A 230 61.81 -20.56 46.25
N HIS A 231 62.31 -21.18 45.17
CA HIS A 231 63.23 -22.30 45.26
C HIS A 231 64.66 -21.87 45.62
N ALA A 232 65.14 -20.75 45.08
CA ALA A 232 66.47 -20.20 45.38
C ALA A 232 66.53 -19.53 46.76
N HIS A 233 65.44 -18.92 47.20
CA HIS A 233 65.30 -18.22 48.47
C HIS A 233 64.02 -18.66 49.17
N PRO A 234 64.09 -19.72 50.00
CA PRO A 234 62.95 -20.19 50.76
C PRO A 234 62.44 -19.07 51.69
N PRO A 235 61.15 -18.68 51.59
CA PRO A 235 60.62 -17.64 52.44
C PRO A 235 60.63 -18.06 53.91
N PRO A 236 60.91 -17.13 54.85
CA PRO A 236 60.88 -17.43 56.28
C PRO A 236 59.48 -17.90 56.72
N ALA A 237 59.43 -18.80 57.70
CA ALA A 237 58.18 -19.47 58.11
C ALA A 237 57.08 -18.50 58.56
N GLU A 238 57.46 -17.37 59.17
CA GLU A 238 56.54 -16.30 59.57
C GLU A 238 55.87 -15.62 58.38
N PHE A 239 56.61 -15.42 57.29
CA PHE A 239 56.10 -14.81 56.06
C PHE A 239 55.11 -15.74 55.35
N VAL A 240 55.38 -17.05 55.33
CA VAL A 240 54.44 -18.04 54.77
C VAL A 240 53.14 -18.09 55.59
N ARG A 241 53.22 -17.96 56.91
CA ARG A 241 52.06 -17.91 57.80
C ARG A 241 51.25 -16.62 57.58
N ALA A 242 51.91 -15.48 57.45
CA ALA A 242 51.27 -14.21 57.10
C ALA A 242 50.57 -14.26 55.73
N LEU A 243 51.21 -14.86 54.72
CA LEU A 243 50.61 -15.06 53.39
C LEU A 243 49.39 -15.99 53.41
N ARG A 244 49.38 -17.04 54.25
CA ARG A 244 48.19 -17.87 54.42
C ARG A 244 47.03 -17.08 55.00
N ASN A 245 47.29 -16.30 56.05
CA ASN A 245 46.28 -15.45 56.67
C ASN A 245 45.74 -14.41 55.67
N PHE A 246 46.64 -13.79 54.91
CA PHE A 246 46.25 -12.84 53.87
C PHE A 246 45.43 -13.50 52.75
N ARG A 247 45.78 -14.72 52.33
CA ARG A 247 44.99 -15.48 51.33
C ARG A 247 43.60 -15.82 51.86
N THR A 248 43.46 -16.18 53.14
CA THR A 248 42.16 -16.43 53.75
C THR A 248 41.32 -15.14 53.84
N GLU A 249 41.94 -14.01 54.18
CA GLU A 249 41.28 -12.71 54.20
C GLU A 249 40.85 -12.28 52.80
N GLN A 250 41.73 -12.43 51.80
CA GLN A 250 41.38 -12.15 50.40
C GLN A 250 40.21 -13.00 49.92
N GLY A 251 40.22 -14.31 50.18
CA GLY A 251 39.10 -15.19 49.81
C GLY A 251 37.79 -14.76 50.48
N SER A 252 37.83 -14.36 51.75
CA SER A 252 36.66 -13.83 52.47
C SER A 252 36.18 -12.49 51.89
N SER A 253 37.11 -11.63 51.45
CA SER A 253 36.80 -10.34 50.84
C SER A 253 36.21 -10.50 49.43
N GLU A 254 36.73 -11.45 48.64
CA GLU A 254 36.25 -11.76 47.30
C GLU A 254 34.84 -12.37 47.36
N ALA A 255 34.57 -13.25 48.33
CA ALA A 255 33.24 -13.78 48.58
C ALA A 255 32.25 -12.65 48.93
N ARG A 256 32.63 -11.74 49.84
CA ARG A 256 31.81 -10.56 50.18
C ARG A 256 31.56 -9.65 48.98
N LEU A 257 32.55 -9.47 48.11
CA LEU A 257 32.41 -8.67 46.89
C LEU A 257 31.46 -9.32 45.89
N LYS A 258 31.57 -10.64 45.68
CA LYS A 258 30.66 -11.42 44.83
C LYS A 258 29.23 -11.40 45.36
N ASP A 259 29.06 -11.50 46.67
CA ASP A 259 27.74 -11.39 47.31
C ASP A 259 27.16 -9.98 47.12
N ARG A 260 27.98 -8.94 47.29
CA ARG A 260 27.55 -7.55 47.07
C ARG A 260 27.20 -7.27 45.62
N GLU A 261 27.98 -7.81 44.68
CA GLU A 261 27.69 -7.73 43.25
C GLU A 261 26.38 -8.47 42.91
N GLY A 262 26.19 -9.67 43.45
CA GLY A 262 24.97 -10.45 43.27
C GLY A 262 23.73 -9.73 43.80
N LEU A 263 23.83 -9.11 44.97
CA LEU A 263 22.75 -8.27 45.52
C LEU A 263 22.48 -7.05 44.63
N ALA A 264 23.52 -6.36 44.16
CA ALA A 264 23.38 -5.22 43.26
C ALA A 264 22.76 -5.58 41.90
N ARG A 265 23.10 -6.74 41.34
CA ARG A 265 22.47 -7.24 40.10
C ARG A 265 20.99 -7.57 40.33
N ARG A 266 20.65 -8.23 41.43
CA ARG A 266 19.25 -8.51 41.78
C ARG A 266 18.44 -7.24 42.01
N THR A 267 19.01 -6.22 42.67
CA THR A 267 18.32 -4.94 42.84
C THR A 267 18.12 -4.25 41.49
N LEU A 268 19.12 -4.24 40.60
CA LEU A 268 18.97 -3.73 39.23
C LEU A 268 17.91 -4.48 38.41
N GLU A 269 17.83 -5.80 38.53
CA GLU A 269 16.77 -6.60 37.90
C GLU A 269 15.38 -6.27 38.45
N LEU A 270 15.26 -6.05 39.77
CA LEU A 270 14.01 -5.60 40.39
C LEU A 270 13.63 -4.20 39.92
N TYR A 271 14.60 -3.29 39.76
CA TYR A 271 14.36 -1.97 39.16
C TYR A 271 13.90 -2.09 37.70
N GLY A 272 14.50 -2.99 36.91
CA GLY A 272 14.07 -3.26 35.54
C GLY A 272 12.66 -3.85 35.43
N ARG A 273 12.28 -4.74 36.36
CA ARG A 273 10.93 -5.36 36.41
C ARG A 273 9.85 -4.43 36.95
N ALA A 274 10.20 -3.47 37.80
CA ALA A 274 9.25 -2.52 38.37
C ALA A 274 8.68 -1.53 37.33
N GLY A 275 9.34 -1.39 36.17
CA GLY A 275 8.87 -0.61 35.03
C GLY A 275 8.56 0.87 35.35
N GLU A 276 7.86 1.55 34.45
CA GLU A 276 7.48 2.96 34.64
C GLU A 276 6.59 3.21 35.87
N ARG A 277 5.76 2.24 36.26
CA ARG A 277 4.87 2.37 37.44
C ARG A 277 5.67 2.40 38.74
N GLY A 278 6.61 1.48 38.92
CA GLY A 278 7.46 1.47 40.12
C GLY A 278 8.38 2.69 40.19
N MET A 279 8.89 3.17 39.06
CA MET A 279 9.71 4.40 39.01
C MET A 279 8.89 5.66 39.32
N ARG A 280 7.62 5.74 38.90
CA ARG A 280 6.71 6.83 39.26
C ARG A 280 6.36 6.84 40.74
N ASP A 281 6.07 5.68 41.33
CA ASP A 281 5.78 5.57 42.76
C ASP A 281 7.00 5.92 43.63
N LEU A 282 8.21 5.55 43.18
CA LEU A 282 9.46 5.91 43.87
C LEU A 282 9.76 7.41 43.77
N ALA A 283 9.51 8.02 42.61
CA ALA A 283 9.64 9.46 42.40
C ALA A 283 8.67 10.24 43.31
N GLY A 284 7.41 9.79 43.42
CA GLY A 284 6.43 10.38 44.33
C GLY A 284 6.87 10.28 45.80
N ARG A 285 7.38 9.13 46.24
CA ARG A 285 7.91 8.98 47.62
C ARG A 285 9.13 9.85 47.88
N LYS A 286 10.02 10.03 46.89
CA LYS A 286 11.17 10.93 47.00
C LYS A 286 10.74 12.38 47.15
N GLU A 287 9.69 12.79 46.45
CA GLU A 287 9.15 14.15 46.54
C GLU A 287 8.56 14.43 47.93
N VAL A 288 7.83 13.47 48.50
CA VAL A 288 7.32 13.54 49.89
C VAL A 288 8.47 13.64 50.90
N LEU A 289 9.48 12.77 50.79
CA LEU A 289 10.65 12.79 51.69
C LEU A 289 11.45 14.09 51.59
N LEU A 290 11.63 14.66 50.39
CA LEU A 290 12.28 15.96 50.22
C LEU A 290 11.45 17.09 50.83
N GLY A 291 10.12 16.99 50.79
CA GLY A 291 9.22 17.91 51.49
C GLY A 291 9.36 17.82 53.01
N GLU A 292 9.42 16.60 53.56
CA GLU A 292 9.64 16.36 54.98
C GLU A 292 11.03 16.83 55.45
N ILE A 293 12.08 16.58 54.67
CA ILE A 293 13.44 17.06 54.98
C ILE A 293 13.45 18.59 55.05
N ARG A 294 12.88 19.29 54.06
CA ARG A 294 12.81 20.76 54.09
C ARG A 294 11.99 21.29 55.27
N ARG A 295 10.94 20.56 55.65
CA ARG A 295 10.11 20.91 56.81
C ARG A 295 10.89 20.75 58.12
N VAL A 296 11.59 19.64 58.28
CA VAL A 296 12.44 19.36 59.45
C VAL A 296 13.61 20.33 59.50
N GLU A 297 14.25 20.63 58.37
CA GLU A 297 15.29 21.67 58.27
C GLU A 297 14.74 23.04 58.68
N GLY A 298 13.53 23.40 58.23
CA GLY A 298 12.86 24.63 58.65
C GLY A 298 12.48 24.65 60.13
N GLU A 299 12.07 23.51 60.71
CA GLU A 299 11.77 23.36 62.14
C GLU A 299 13.07 23.45 62.98
N ILE A 300 14.18 22.86 62.52
CA ILE A 300 15.51 22.97 63.14
C ILE A 300 15.99 24.42 63.10
N GLU A 301 15.93 25.09 61.93
CA GLU A 301 16.29 26.50 61.82
C GLU A 301 15.35 27.41 62.65
N GLY A 302 14.11 27.00 62.87
CA GLY A 302 13.16 27.69 63.75
C GLY A 302 13.57 27.57 65.22
N LEU A 303 13.94 26.36 65.65
CA LEU A 303 14.43 26.08 67.00
C LEU A 303 15.79 26.76 67.28
N GLU A 304 16.66 26.85 66.28
CA GLU A 304 17.96 27.54 66.40
C GLU A 304 17.84 29.07 66.46
N ARG A 305 16.76 29.65 65.92
CA ARG A 305 16.49 31.10 65.94
C ARG A 305 15.71 31.60 67.15
N GLY A 306 15.34 30.71 68.08
CA GLY A 306 14.82 31.09 69.40
C GLY A 306 13.48 31.81 69.38
N VAL A 307 12.42 31.09 69.00
CA VAL A 307 11.05 31.30 69.48
C VAL A 307 10.61 30.05 70.22
#